data_AF-A0A933CFN3-F1
#
_entry.id   AF-A0A933CFN3-F1
#
_cell.length_a   1.000
_cell.length_b   1.000
_cell.length_c   1.000
_cell.angle_alpha   90.00
_cell.angle_beta   90.00
_cell.angle_gamma   90.00
#
_symmetry.space_group_name_H-M   'P 1'
#
loop_
_entity.id
_entity.type
_entity.pdbx_description
1 polymer ?
#
loop_
_entity_poly.entity_id
_entity_poly.type
_entity_poly.pdbx_seq_one_letter_code
_entity_poly.pdbx_strand_id
1 'polypeptide(L)'
;MFHRLQLNIFCVLFLALFLFNAALLHSVSLGVVLLSLYLAVFGWELGGVLVSSEKAVLRWWIGMWVLLCGVLIVLTASYYLWAITAEVVLVSVLLTPAVTLWATRQFKSRSLFGHAHDLWHEHRHKLPRLVWLVMAMVVFLFALFFTSLSDSPVTEAVRSVWERLPESLFLLFALIASLVFGLLWRGRERAVSLLLVCVLLFATLSVAAIAFPIGFGFDSFIHKATEAHLAEFGTITPKPFYYIGQYALVLFAHHGFQIPIDLADTFLVPILTALLLPMAWYFAAAHITRKRGTAMLTLTGIFLLPLSSFIVTTPQALANLWTMLLILASVPYLLEKEHPRLRILFLAALATLLIHPIAGIPALLYFMFLATDPSRTNPRTPTTNRIVRILLIAFACVVLPLSFVVNSLVSGQSLGLNWAALNPLTWVSSLNLAVFFENRFSPLLDLVYLYGRGAMLILILIAVFAW
;
A
#
# COMPACT_ATOMS: atom_id res chain seq x y z
N MET A 1 16.16 22.05 21.47
CA MET A 1 17.53 21.50 21.50
C MET A 1 17.52 19.98 21.72
N PHE A 2 16.85 19.47 22.76
CA PHE A 2 16.78 18.04 23.09
C PHE A 2 16.27 17.10 21.98
N HIS A 3 15.22 17.49 21.23
CA HIS A 3 14.69 16.69 20.11
C HIS A 3 15.78 16.33 19.07
N ARG A 4 16.56 17.32 18.62
CA ARG A 4 17.62 17.10 17.63
C ARG A 4 18.74 16.23 18.17
N LEU A 5 19.05 16.35 19.46
CA LEU A 5 20.04 15.51 20.11
C LEU A 5 19.58 14.05 20.12
N GLN A 6 18.33 13.77 20.49
CA GLN A 6 17.77 12.41 20.47
C GLN A 6 17.78 11.80 19.07
N LEU A 7 17.33 12.56 18.05
CA LEU A 7 17.35 12.08 16.67
C LEU A 7 18.77 11.85 16.16
N ASN A 8 19.73 12.73 16.47
CA ASN A 8 21.13 12.53 16.12
C ASN A 8 21.71 11.26 16.78
N ILE A 9 21.45 11.04 18.06
CA ILE A 9 21.89 9.83 18.78
C ILE A 9 21.30 8.59 18.10
N PHE A 10 19.99 8.60 17.82
CA PHE A 10 19.36 7.50 17.10
C PHE A 10 19.99 7.28 15.73
N CYS A 11 20.20 8.33 14.93
CA CYS A 11 20.82 8.20 13.61
C CYS A 11 22.22 7.56 13.70
N VAL A 12 23.04 7.96 14.67
CA VAL A 12 24.37 7.38 14.87
C VAL A 12 24.28 5.91 15.27
N LEU A 13 23.43 5.56 16.23
CA LEU A 13 23.24 4.18 16.68
C LEU A 13 22.66 3.29 15.57
N PHE A 14 21.66 3.80 14.85
CA PHE A 14 21.05 3.13 13.70
C PHE A 14 22.10 2.84 12.64
N LEU A 15 22.89 3.85 12.24
CA LEU A 15 23.94 3.70 11.24
C LEU A 15 25.04 2.73 11.69
N ALA A 16 25.44 2.77 12.97
CA ALA A 16 26.42 1.85 13.52
C ALA A 16 25.92 0.40 13.48
N LEU A 17 24.69 0.14 13.94
CA LEU A 17 24.08 -1.19 13.90
C LEU A 17 23.80 -1.67 12.48
N PHE A 18 23.39 -0.76 11.60
CA PHE A 18 23.16 -1.04 10.18
C PHE A 18 24.45 -1.46 9.49
N LEU A 19 25.53 -0.67 9.62
CA LEU A 19 26.82 -1.00 9.04
C LEU A 19 27.41 -2.28 9.66
N PHE A 20 27.23 -2.47 10.97
CA PHE A 20 27.64 -3.70 11.64
C PHE A 20 26.91 -4.93 11.08
N ASN A 21 25.59 -4.83 10.85
CA ASN A 21 24.83 -5.92 10.24
C ASN A 21 25.22 -6.15 8.77
N ALA A 22 25.38 -5.08 8.00
CA ALA A 22 25.68 -5.14 6.58
C ALA A 22 27.11 -5.62 6.27
N ALA A 23 28.08 -5.36 7.16
CA ALA A 23 29.48 -5.70 6.93
C ALA A 23 29.93 -6.98 7.65
N LEU A 24 29.34 -7.30 8.82
CA LEU A 24 29.82 -8.37 9.69
C LEU A 24 28.76 -9.43 9.97
N LEU A 25 27.61 -9.07 10.56
CA LEU A 25 26.68 -10.09 11.07
C LEU A 25 25.82 -10.78 10.01
N HIS A 26 25.37 -10.05 8.99
CA HIS A 26 24.44 -10.53 7.95
C HIS A 26 23.17 -11.22 8.54
N SER A 27 22.66 -10.72 9.68
CA SER A 27 21.51 -11.32 10.36
C SER A 27 20.19 -10.82 9.77
N VAL A 28 19.35 -11.74 9.29
CA VAL A 28 18.00 -11.47 8.78
C VAL A 28 17.11 -10.84 9.86
N SER A 29 17.13 -11.39 11.08
CA SER A 29 16.30 -10.89 12.18
C SER A 29 16.66 -9.46 12.57
N LEU A 30 17.96 -9.16 12.70
CA LEU A 30 18.41 -7.78 12.94
C LEU A 30 18.06 -6.88 11.77
N GLY A 31 18.18 -7.39 10.54
CA GLY A 31 17.73 -6.73 9.32
C GLY A 31 16.27 -6.28 9.33
N VAL A 32 15.36 -7.19 9.69
CA VAL A 32 13.92 -6.91 9.83
C VAL A 32 13.67 -5.84 10.91
N VAL A 33 14.36 -5.93 12.05
CA VAL A 33 14.27 -4.92 13.11
C VAL A 33 14.76 -3.56 12.61
N LEU A 34 15.91 -3.50 11.92
CA LEU A 34 16.46 -2.27 11.36
C LEU A 34 15.55 -1.67 10.28
N LEU A 35 14.97 -2.48 9.39
CA LEU A 35 14.01 -1.99 8.39
C LEU A 35 12.76 -1.41 9.06
N SER A 36 12.26 -2.09 10.09
CA SER A 36 11.12 -1.61 10.88
C SER A 36 11.42 -0.28 11.57
N LEU A 37 12.60 -0.15 12.18
CA LEU A 37 13.06 1.10 12.79
C LEU A 37 13.29 2.21 11.76
N TYR A 38 13.83 1.87 10.59
CA TYR A 38 14.03 2.79 9.47
C TYR A 38 12.69 3.40 9.03
N LEU A 39 11.69 2.55 8.74
CA LEU A 39 10.36 3.00 8.34
C LEU A 39 9.63 3.73 9.48
N ALA A 40 9.78 3.26 10.73
CA ALA A 40 9.13 3.86 11.88
C ALA A 40 9.65 5.27 12.16
N VAL A 41 10.96 5.43 12.34
CA VAL A 41 11.57 6.69 12.77
C VAL A 41 11.67 7.68 11.62
N PHE A 42 12.26 7.30 10.48
CA PHE A 42 12.40 8.24 9.36
C PHE A 42 11.04 8.55 8.71
N GLY A 43 10.12 7.58 8.68
CA GLY A 43 8.74 7.83 8.28
C GLY A 43 8.03 8.80 9.23
N TRP A 44 8.19 8.68 10.55
CA TRP A 44 7.62 9.64 11.50
C TRP A 44 8.14 11.06 11.28
N GLU A 45 9.46 11.21 11.21
CA GLU A 45 10.12 12.51 11.08
C GLU A 45 9.76 13.20 9.76
N LEU A 46 9.77 12.47 8.64
CA LEU A 46 9.31 12.99 7.35
C LEU A 46 7.83 13.35 7.38
N GLY A 47 6.98 12.53 8.01
CA GLY A 47 5.56 12.83 8.20
C GLY A 47 5.34 14.14 8.97
N GLY A 48 6.13 14.36 10.02
CA GLY A 48 6.11 15.59 10.82
C GLY A 48 6.48 16.85 10.02
N VAL A 49 7.31 16.72 8.98
CA VAL A 49 7.65 17.80 8.05
C VAL A 49 6.55 18.02 7.00
N LEU A 50 6.05 16.94 6.42
CA LEU A 50 5.17 16.97 5.25
C LEU A 50 3.72 17.37 5.60
N VAL A 51 3.26 16.93 6.77
CA VAL A 51 1.88 17.09 7.24
C VAL A 51 1.85 17.49 8.73
N SER A 52 2.60 18.53 9.08
CA SER A 52 2.81 18.99 10.46
C SER A 52 1.53 19.39 11.22
N SER A 53 0.43 19.67 10.52
CA SER A 53 -0.89 19.95 11.12
C SER A 53 -1.63 18.69 11.57
N GLU A 54 -1.30 17.54 10.99
CA GLU A 54 -2.04 16.30 11.20
C GLU A 54 -1.76 15.65 12.55
N LYS A 55 -2.48 14.59 12.90
CA LYS A 55 -2.19 13.81 14.13
C LYS A 55 -1.02 12.85 13.91
N ALA A 56 -0.35 12.49 15.01
CA ALA A 56 0.72 11.49 15.08
C ALA A 56 0.60 10.31 14.10
N VAL A 57 -0.45 9.49 14.26
CA VAL A 57 -0.69 8.30 13.42
C VAL A 57 -0.85 8.66 11.94
N LEU A 58 -1.48 9.80 11.64
CA LEU A 58 -1.71 10.28 10.28
C LEU A 58 -0.43 10.81 9.63
N ARG A 59 0.46 11.44 10.41
CA ARG A 59 1.80 11.85 9.96
C ARG A 59 2.62 10.62 9.59
N TRP A 60 2.61 9.62 10.46
CA TRP A 60 3.48 8.46 10.33
C TRP A 60 3.29 7.72 9.01
N TRP A 61 2.04 7.38 8.64
CA TRP A 61 1.81 6.63 7.41
C TRP A 61 2.15 7.46 6.16
N ILE A 62 1.87 8.77 6.13
CA ILE A 62 2.23 9.64 5.00
C ILE A 62 3.75 9.69 4.86
N GLY A 63 4.47 9.85 5.95
CA GLY A 63 5.93 9.92 5.91
C GLY A 63 6.57 8.58 5.53
N MET A 64 6.06 7.45 6.04
CA MET A 64 6.48 6.11 5.61
C MET A 64 6.23 5.91 4.11
N TRP A 65 5.05 6.27 3.63
CA TRP A 65 4.68 6.14 2.22
C TRP A 65 5.57 7.01 1.32
N VAL A 66 5.85 8.26 1.71
CA VAL A 66 6.74 9.15 0.96
C VAL A 66 8.20 8.69 1.00
N LEU A 67 8.66 8.15 2.14
CA LEU A 67 9.98 7.55 2.26
C LEU A 67 10.14 6.40 1.25
N LEU A 68 9.17 5.49 1.19
CA LEU A 68 9.16 4.40 0.22
C LEU A 68 9.08 4.90 -1.23
N CYS A 69 8.28 5.94 -1.53
CA CYS A 69 8.28 6.56 -2.86
C CYS A 69 9.66 7.11 -3.24
N GLY A 70 10.35 7.75 -2.29
CA GLY A 70 11.70 8.29 -2.50
C GLY A 70 12.71 7.20 -2.80
N VAL A 71 12.75 6.14 -1.99
CA VAL A 71 13.61 4.96 -2.21
C VAL A 71 13.34 4.36 -3.60
N LEU A 72 12.06 4.13 -3.92
CA LEU A 72 11.65 3.55 -5.19
C LEU A 72 12.12 4.38 -6.39
N ILE A 73 11.89 5.70 -6.35
CA ILE A 73 12.28 6.60 -7.44
C ILE A 73 13.80 6.62 -7.60
N VAL A 74 14.56 6.74 -6.51
CA VAL A 74 16.04 6.78 -6.54
C VAL A 74 16.60 5.49 -7.12
N LEU A 75 16.16 4.32 -6.62
CA LEU A 75 16.67 3.03 -7.09
C LEU A 75 16.24 2.73 -8.53
N THR A 76 15.03 3.12 -8.92
CA THR A 76 14.59 2.99 -10.32
C THR A 76 15.41 3.90 -11.24
N ALA A 77 15.72 5.13 -10.83
CA ALA A 77 16.58 6.02 -11.61
C ALA A 77 17.98 5.41 -11.76
N SER A 78 18.56 4.88 -10.68
CA SER A 78 19.85 4.17 -10.72
C SER A 78 19.83 2.97 -11.66
N TYR A 79 18.75 2.18 -11.67
CA TYR A 79 18.59 1.06 -12.60
C TYR A 79 18.72 1.49 -14.06
N TYR A 80 18.03 2.54 -14.48
CA TYR A 80 18.06 2.97 -15.88
C TYR A 80 19.38 3.63 -16.25
N LEU A 81 19.91 4.48 -15.37
CA LEU A 81 21.18 5.18 -15.59
C LEU A 81 22.37 4.22 -15.59
N TRP A 82 22.34 3.20 -14.74
CA TRP A 82 23.45 2.26 -14.56
C TRP A 82 22.95 0.87 -14.13
N ALA A 83 22.83 0.64 -12.81
CA ALA A 83 22.46 -0.63 -12.17
C ALA A 83 21.91 -0.39 -10.74
N ILE A 84 21.19 -1.37 -10.19
CA ILE A 84 20.82 -1.45 -8.75
C ILE A 84 21.78 -2.42 -8.08
N THR A 85 22.96 -1.96 -7.70
CA THR A 85 23.92 -2.78 -6.94
C THR A 85 23.71 -2.63 -5.43
N ALA A 86 24.33 -3.51 -4.65
CA ALA A 86 24.30 -3.43 -3.19
C ALA A 86 24.82 -2.07 -2.69
N GLU A 87 25.87 -1.53 -3.30
CA GLU A 87 26.45 -0.23 -2.93
C GLU A 87 25.46 0.92 -3.12
N VAL A 88 24.70 0.91 -4.23
CA VAL A 88 23.67 1.93 -4.50
C VAL A 88 22.58 1.89 -3.43
N VAL A 89 22.14 0.68 -3.04
CA VAL A 89 21.15 0.50 -1.99
C VAL A 89 21.70 0.95 -0.62
N LEU A 90 22.93 0.55 -0.27
CA LEU A 90 23.59 0.96 0.97
C LEU A 90 23.72 2.48 1.04
N VAL A 91 24.19 3.14 -0.02
CA VAL A 91 24.27 4.61 -0.09
C VAL A 91 22.90 5.24 0.10
N SER A 92 21.84 4.68 -0.50
CA SER A 92 20.47 5.18 -0.33
C SER A 92 20.01 5.11 1.15
N VAL A 93 20.32 4.02 1.86
CA VAL A 93 20.05 3.91 3.31
C VAL A 93 20.89 4.90 4.11
N LEU A 94 22.20 5.00 3.84
CA LEU A 94 23.14 5.88 4.54
C LEU A 94 22.80 7.36 4.38
N LEU A 95 22.27 7.77 3.23
CA LEU A 95 21.84 9.15 2.97
C LEU A 95 20.53 9.51 3.68
N THR A 96 19.68 8.52 4.02
CA THR A 96 18.36 8.79 4.60
C THR A 96 18.43 9.56 5.93
N PRO A 97 19.28 9.21 6.91
CA PRO A 97 19.47 10.00 8.13
C PRO A 97 19.86 11.45 7.85
N ALA A 98 20.81 11.67 6.93
CA ALA A 98 21.29 13.02 6.59
C ALA A 98 20.18 13.87 5.95
N VAL A 99 19.45 13.29 5.00
CA VAL A 99 18.30 13.94 4.35
C VAL A 99 17.19 14.24 5.36
N THR A 100 16.89 13.29 6.26
CA THR A 100 15.85 13.47 7.29
C THR A 100 16.24 14.55 8.31
N LEU A 101 17.49 14.55 8.78
CA LEU A 101 18.01 15.60 9.65
C LEU A 101 17.99 16.96 8.97
N TRP A 102 18.32 17.03 7.68
CA TRP A 102 18.23 18.27 6.91
C TRP A 102 16.77 18.75 6.76
N ALA A 103 15.86 17.86 6.37
CA ALA A 103 14.44 18.18 6.20
C ALA A 103 13.79 18.66 7.50
N THR A 104 14.11 18.02 8.62
CA THR A 104 13.57 18.39 9.94
C THR A 104 14.19 19.66 10.53
N ARG A 105 15.33 20.15 10.04
CA ARG A 105 15.94 21.40 10.56
C ARG A 105 14.98 22.58 10.49
N GLN A 106 14.15 22.65 9.46
CA GLN A 106 13.29 23.80 9.23
C GLN A 106 11.96 23.72 10.00
N PHE A 107 11.63 22.57 10.59
CA PHE A 107 10.32 22.33 11.17
C PHE A 107 10.42 22.03 12.66
N LYS A 108 9.56 22.68 13.46
CA LYS A 108 9.39 22.37 14.89
C LYS A 108 8.42 21.18 15.03
N SER A 109 8.79 20.02 14.52
CA SER A 109 8.04 18.78 14.80
C SER A 109 8.44 18.24 16.19
N ARG A 110 7.53 17.49 16.83
CA ARG A 110 7.89 16.66 18.00
C ARG A 110 8.46 15.34 17.48
N SER A 111 9.63 14.92 17.97
CA SER A 111 10.19 13.60 17.66
C SER A 111 9.24 12.48 18.07
N LEU A 112 9.41 11.33 17.41
CA LEU A 112 8.87 10.07 17.90
C LEU A 112 9.27 9.81 19.36
N PHE A 113 10.55 10.01 19.73
CA PHE A 113 11.04 9.82 21.10
C PHE A 113 10.42 10.79 22.11
N GLY A 114 10.21 12.04 21.70
CA GLY A 114 9.50 13.03 22.52
C GLY A 114 8.05 12.62 22.74
N HIS A 115 7.38 12.13 21.68
CA HIS A 115 6.01 11.63 21.79
C HIS A 115 5.93 10.34 22.63
N ALA A 116 6.89 9.42 22.50
CA ALA A 116 6.97 8.20 23.31
C ALA A 116 7.22 8.52 24.78
N HIS A 117 8.08 9.50 25.06
CA HIS A 117 8.30 10.02 26.41
C HIS A 117 7.03 10.68 26.96
N ASP A 118 6.34 11.52 26.17
CA ASP A 118 5.06 12.10 26.56
C ASP A 118 4.02 11.00 26.86
N LEU A 119 3.92 9.95 26.04
CA LEU A 119 3.03 8.81 26.27
C LEU A 119 3.34 8.05 27.57
N TRP A 120 4.61 8.03 28.00
CA TRP A 120 5.02 7.42 29.26
C TRP A 120 4.55 8.22 30.48
N HIS A 121 4.50 9.55 30.34
CA HIS A 121 4.14 10.49 31.40
C HIS A 121 2.69 11.01 31.34
N GLU A 122 2.00 10.83 30.21
CA GLU A 122 0.59 11.18 30.06
C GLU A 122 -0.28 10.32 30.98
N HIS A 123 -1.38 10.92 31.44
CA HIS A 123 -2.39 10.19 32.21
C HIS A 123 -2.88 9.02 31.37
N ARG A 124 -2.50 7.80 31.77
CA ARG A 124 -2.86 6.55 31.09
C ARG A 124 -4.33 6.61 30.75
N HIS A 125 -4.65 6.64 29.45
CA HIS A 125 -6.03 6.54 29.03
C HIS A 125 -6.54 5.20 29.54
N LYS A 126 -7.39 5.22 30.58
CA LYS A 126 -7.85 4.00 31.24
C LYS A 126 -8.73 3.23 30.29
N LEU A 127 -8.14 2.27 29.57
CA LEU A 127 -8.89 1.30 28.80
C LEU A 127 -9.77 0.49 29.78
N PRO A 128 -11.07 0.35 29.51
CA PRO A 128 -11.94 -0.51 30.32
C PRO A 128 -11.36 -1.92 30.42
N ARG A 129 -11.50 -2.58 31.59
CA ARG A 129 -11.01 -3.96 31.79
C ARG A 129 -11.50 -4.93 30.72
N LEU A 130 -12.75 -4.75 30.27
CA LEU A 130 -13.34 -5.52 29.17
C LEU A 130 -12.56 -5.36 27.86
N VAL A 131 -12.05 -4.15 27.55
CA VAL A 131 -11.23 -3.93 26.34
C VAL A 131 -9.93 -4.71 26.45
N TRP A 132 -9.26 -4.65 27.60
CA TRP A 132 -8.03 -5.44 27.82
C TRP A 132 -8.26 -6.93 27.65
N LEU A 133 -9.37 -7.44 28.19
CA LEU A 133 -9.75 -8.84 28.04
C LEU A 133 -9.99 -9.20 26.56
N VAL A 134 -10.76 -8.37 25.84
CA VAL A 134 -11.02 -8.57 24.41
C VAL A 134 -9.72 -8.50 23.60
N MET A 135 -8.83 -7.55 23.89
CA MET A 135 -7.53 -7.46 23.22
C MET A 135 -6.67 -8.69 23.46
N ALA A 136 -6.56 -9.15 24.71
CA ALA A 136 -5.80 -10.34 25.05
C ALA A 136 -6.37 -11.58 24.34
N MET A 137 -7.70 -11.71 24.29
CA MET A 137 -8.38 -12.75 23.55
C MET A 137 -8.09 -12.66 22.04
N VAL A 138 -8.18 -11.48 21.44
CA VAL A 138 -7.88 -11.28 20.01
C VAL A 138 -6.43 -11.64 19.69
N VAL A 139 -5.46 -11.23 20.51
CA VAL A 139 -4.04 -11.58 20.32
C VAL A 139 -3.84 -13.10 20.42
N PHE A 140 -4.46 -13.74 21.42
CA PHE A 140 -4.44 -15.19 21.57
C PHE A 140 -5.04 -15.90 20.34
N LEU A 141 -6.19 -15.44 19.85
CA LEU A 141 -6.84 -15.99 18.66
C LEU A 141 -6.01 -15.80 17.40
N PHE A 142 -5.33 -14.66 17.23
CA PHE A 142 -4.38 -14.46 16.13
C PHE A 142 -3.20 -15.45 16.21
N ALA A 143 -2.63 -15.64 17.40
CA ALA A 143 -1.56 -16.61 17.59
C ALA A 143 -2.03 -18.03 17.23
N LEU A 144 -3.22 -18.43 17.68
CA LEU A 144 -3.84 -19.70 17.29
C LEU A 144 -4.10 -19.80 15.79
N PHE A 145 -4.59 -18.73 15.15
CA PHE A 145 -4.84 -18.68 13.72
C PHE A 145 -3.56 -18.88 12.91
N PHE A 146 -2.50 -18.11 13.20
CA PHE A 146 -1.24 -18.20 12.45
C PHE A 146 -0.49 -19.50 12.69
N THR A 147 -0.54 -20.06 13.91
CA THR A 147 0.03 -21.40 14.19
C THR A 147 -0.72 -22.48 13.43
N SER A 148 -2.06 -22.53 13.55
CA SER A 148 -2.90 -23.50 12.83
C SER A 148 -2.76 -23.39 11.31
N LEU A 149 -2.61 -22.17 10.78
CA LEU A 149 -2.40 -21.92 9.36
C LEU A 149 -1.02 -22.42 8.90
N SER A 150 0.02 -22.19 9.70
CA SER A 150 1.39 -22.67 9.39
C SER A 150 1.48 -24.20 9.46
N ASP A 151 0.68 -24.83 10.31
CA ASP A 151 0.59 -26.29 10.45
C ASP A 151 -0.27 -26.94 9.35
N SER A 152 -0.86 -26.14 8.44
CA SER A 152 -1.71 -26.61 7.33
C SER A 152 -1.10 -26.31 5.95
N PRO A 153 0.13 -26.77 5.64
CA PRO A 153 0.76 -26.49 4.35
C PRO A 153 0.05 -27.23 3.21
N VAL A 154 -0.14 -26.53 2.10
CA VAL A 154 -0.67 -27.08 0.85
C VAL A 154 0.49 -27.20 -0.14
N THR A 155 0.94 -28.44 -0.37
CA THR A 155 2.09 -28.72 -1.26
C THR A 155 1.69 -29.29 -2.62
N GLU A 156 0.41 -29.60 -2.80
CA GLU A 156 -0.13 -30.12 -4.06
C GLU A 156 -0.73 -29.00 -4.92
N ALA A 157 -0.84 -29.24 -6.22
CA ALA A 157 -1.49 -28.32 -7.13
C ALA A 157 -3.01 -28.35 -6.90
N VAL A 158 -3.55 -27.27 -6.33
CA VAL A 158 -4.98 -27.11 -6.07
C VAL A 158 -5.54 -25.88 -6.76
N ARG A 159 -6.86 -25.89 -7.00
CA ARG A 159 -7.56 -24.75 -7.58
C ARG A 159 -7.61 -23.56 -6.62
N SER A 160 -7.74 -23.82 -5.33
CA SER A 160 -7.89 -22.79 -4.31
C SER A 160 -7.27 -23.21 -2.98
N VAL A 161 -6.65 -22.26 -2.27
CA VAL A 161 -6.16 -22.48 -0.90
C VAL A 161 -7.32 -22.89 0.02
N TRP A 162 -8.48 -22.27 -0.18
CA TRP A 162 -9.63 -22.40 0.72
C TRP A 162 -10.24 -23.80 0.73
N GLU A 163 -10.01 -24.60 -0.32
CA GLU A 163 -10.49 -25.99 -0.40
C GLU A 163 -9.73 -26.95 0.52
N ARG A 164 -8.51 -26.58 0.93
CA ARG A 164 -7.62 -27.45 1.71
C ARG A 164 -7.43 -27.00 3.16
N LEU A 165 -7.86 -25.79 3.49
CA LEU A 165 -7.74 -25.27 4.85
C LEU A 165 -8.79 -25.89 5.77
N PRO A 166 -8.43 -26.26 7.02
CA PRO A 166 -9.37 -26.74 8.01
C PRO A 166 -10.51 -25.75 8.29
N GLU A 167 -11.73 -26.26 8.49
CA GLU A 167 -12.91 -25.46 8.85
C GLU A 167 -12.70 -24.60 10.11
N SER A 168 -11.88 -25.09 11.06
CA SER A 168 -11.53 -24.39 12.29
C SER A 168 -10.86 -23.04 12.05
N LEU A 169 -10.08 -22.88 10.96
CA LEU A 169 -9.46 -21.59 10.61
C LEU A 169 -10.51 -20.54 10.27
N PHE A 170 -11.60 -20.93 9.60
CA PHE A 170 -12.69 -20.02 9.27
C PHE A 170 -13.45 -19.57 10.53
N LEU A 171 -13.67 -20.48 11.48
CA LEU A 171 -14.28 -20.16 12.77
C LEU A 171 -13.38 -19.21 13.59
N LEU A 172 -12.08 -19.48 13.65
CA LEU A 172 -11.11 -18.59 14.31
C LEU A 172 -11.12 -17.21 13.66
N PHE A 173 -11.04 -17.14 12.33
CA PHE A 173 -11.07 -15.87 11.60
C PHE A 173 -12.38 -15.10 11.84
N ALA A 174 -13.53 -15.78 11.80
CA ALA A 174 -14.83 -15.17 12.05
C ALA A 174 -14.94 -14.59 13.47
N LEU A 175 -14.42 -15.30 14.47
CA LEU A 175 -14.39 -14.83 15.86
C LEU A 175 -13.47 -13.60 16.01
N ILE A 176 -12.27 -13.65 15.44
CA ILE A 176 -11.33 -12.51 15.43
C ILE A 176 -11.99 -11.29 14.78
N ALA A 177 -12.53 -11.45 13.57
CA ALA A 177 -13.18 -10.38 12.82
C ALA A 177 -14.34 -9.77 13.61
N SER A 178 -15.18 -10.61 14.23
CA SER A 178 -16.31 -10.15 15.05
C SER A 178 -15.87 -9.29 16.24
N LEU A 179 -14.82 -9.72 16.97
CA LEU A 179 -14.28 -8.96 18.09
C LEU A 179 -13.65 -7.65 17.65
N VAL A 180 -12.87 -7.65 16.57
CA VAL A 180 -12.26 -6.44 16.01
C VAL A 180 -13.34 -5.47 15.52
N PHE A 181 -14.35 -5.94 14.80
CA PHE A 181 -15.47 -5.12 14.32
C PHE A 181 -16.31 -4.57 15.48
N GLY A 182 -16.48 -5.33 16.56
CA GLY A 182 -17.09 -4.85 17.80
C GLY A 182 -16.31 -3.68 18.42
N LEU A 183 -14.97 -3.73 18.41
CA LEU A 183 -14.13 -2.62 18.86
C LEU A 183 -14.22 -1.40 17.91
N LEU A 184 -14.30 -1.61 16.60
CA LEU A 184 -14.49 -0.53 15.62
C LEU A 184 -15.83 0.17 15.81
N TRP A 185 -16.91 -0.59 16.02
CA TRP A 185 -18.24 -0.06 16.29
C TRP A 185 -18.28 0.86 17.52
N ARG A 186 -17.50 0.52 18.56
CA ARG A 186 -17.37 1.38 19.74
C ARG A 186 -16.63 2.69 19.43
N GLY A 187 -15.64 2.66 18.54
CA GLY A 187 -14.95 3.86 18.02
C GLY A 187 -14.18 4.69 19.05
N ARG A 188 -13.96 4.17 20.28
CA ARG A 188 -13.27 4.88 21.38
C ARG A 188 -11.78 4.55 21.40
N GLU A 189 -11.41 3.29 21.22
CA GLU A 189 -10.06 2.72 21.41
C GLU A 189 -9.22 2.75 20.11
N ARG A 190 -9.19 3.90 19.44
CA ARG A 190 -8.80 4.05 18.03
C ARG A 190 -7.43 3.49 17.67
N ALA A 191 -6.39 3.80 18.46
CA ALA A 191 -5.02 3.39 18.13
C ALA A 191 -4.88 1.86 18.15
N VAL A 192 -5.45 1.22 19.16
CA VAL A 192 -5.46 -0.24 19.28
C VAL A 192 -6.33 -0.85 18.19
N SER A 193 -7.56 -0.37 18.01
CA SER A 193 -8.47 -0.93 17.00
C SER A 193 -7.89 -0.81 15.59
N LEU A 194 -7.18 0.29 15.28
CA LEU A 194 -6.50 0.46 14.00
C LEU A 194 -5.37 -0.57 13.82
N LEU A 195 -4.54 -0.79 14.85
CA LEU A 195 -3.51 -1.83 14.83
C LEU A 195 -4.12 -3.22 14.63
N LEU A 196 -5.21 -3.53 15.33
CA LEU A 196 -5.91 -4.82 15.19
C LEU A 196 -6.52 -5.00 13.80
N VAL A 197 -6.99 -3.93 13.15
CA VAL A 197 -7.42 -3.98 11.74
C VAL A 197 -6.25 -4.24 10.81
N CYS A 198 -5.08 -3.63 11.04
CA CYS A 198 -3.87 -3.93 10.27
C CYS A 198 -3.50 -5.41 10.38
N VAL A 199 -3.52 -5.98 11.60
CA VAL A 199 -3.23 -7.41 11.81
C VAL A 199 -4.33 -8.30 11.19
N LEU A 200 -5.60 -7.92 11.30
CA LEU A 200 -6.70 -8.64 10.66
C LEU A 200 -6.57 -8.66 9.15
N LEU A 201 -6.27 -7.51 8.54
CA LEU A 201 -6.05 -7.39 7.10
C LEU A 201 -4.82 -8.20 6.66
N PHE A 202 -3.73 -8.19 7.44
CA PHE A 202 -2.59 -9.06 7.18
C PHE A 202 -2.98 -10.54 7.23
N ALA A 203 -3.74 -10.96 8.25
CA ALA A 203 -4.25 -12.33 8.35
C ALA A 203 -5.10 -12.72 7.14
N THR A 204 -5.89 -11.80 6.58
CA THR A 204 -6.65 -12.03 5.35
C THR A 204 -5.75 -12.18 4.12
N LEU A 205 -4.74 -11.32 3.97
CA LEU A 205 -3.92 -11.26 2.76
C LEU A 205 -2.79 -12.30 2.73
N SER A 206 -2.28 -12.72 3.89
CA SER A 206 -1.14 -13.63 4.01
C SER A 206 -1.49 -15.11 3.93
N VAL A 207 -2.78 -15.49 3.83
CA VAL A 207 -3.21 -16.89 3.80
C VAL A 207 -2.49 -17.68 2.72
N ALA A 208 -2.48 -17.19 1.48
CA ALA A 208 -1.81 -17.87 0.36
C ALA A 208 -0.29 -17.94 0.58
N ALA A 209 0.32 -16.85 1.05
CA ALA A 209 1.76 -16.76 1.30
C ALA A 209 2.25 -17.75 2.38
N ILE A 210 1.44 -18.01 3.40
CA ILE A 210 1.79 -18.93 4.51
C ILE A 210 1.43 -20.36 4.16
N ALA A 211 0.23 -20.60 3.59
CA ALA A 211 -0.26 -21.94 3.33
C ALA A 211 0.42 -22.62 2.13
N PHE A 212 0.96 -21.86 1.16
CA PHE A 212 1.72 -22.42 0.03
C PHE A 212 3.23 -22.16 0.18
N PRO A 213 3.96 -22.99 0.94
CA PRO A 213 5.39 -22.77 1.16
C PRO A 213 6.24 -22.87 -0.11
N ILE A 214 5.75 -23.56 -1.15
CA ILE A 214 6.42 -23.71 -2.43
C ILE A 214 6.21 -22.48 -3.33
N GLY A 215 5.16 -21.69 -3.08
CA GLY A 215 4.75 -20.53 -3.87
C GLY A 215 3.31 -20.62 -4.36
N PHE A 216 2.72 -19.47 -4.66
CA PHE A 216 1.34 -19.34 -5.14
C PHE A 216 1.31 -18.65 -6.49
N GLY A 217 0.79 -19.35 -7.51
CA GLY A 217 0.75 -18.85 -8.88
C GLY A 217 2.10 -18.91 -9.58
N PHE A 218 2.08 -18.69 -10.90
CA PHE A 218 3.29 -18.75 -11.74
C PHE A 218 4.11 -17.46 -11.68
N ASP A 219 3.45 -16.30 -11.63
CA ASP A 219 4.09 -14.98 -11.73
C ASP A 219 5.15 -14.73 -10.65
N SER A 220 4.91 -15.15 -9.40
CA SER A 220 5.89 -14.98 -8.32
C SER A 220 7.23 -15.65 -8.61
N PHE A 221 7.26 -16.77 -9.32
CA PHE A 221 8.52 -17.42 -9.68
C PHE A 221 9.31 -16.60 -10.71
N ILE A 222 8.62 -15.98 -11.69
CA ILE A 222 9.28 -15.11 -12.68
C ILE A 222 9.86 -13.87 -12.00
N HIS A 223 9.10 -13.25 -11.11
CA HIS A 223 9.53 -12.06 -10.38
C HIS A 223 10.75 -12.35 -9.51
N LYS A 224 10.68 -13.39 -8.67
CA LYS A 224 11.80 -13.82 -7.81
C LYS A 224 13.06 -14.18 -8.60
N ALA A 225 12.92 -14.88 -9.73
CA ALA A 225 14.05 -15.20 -10.60
C ALA A 225 14.69 -13.93 -11.19
N THR A 226 13.86 -12.96 -11.60
CA THR A 226 14.35 -11.66 -12.12
C THR A 226 15.03 -10.86 -11.01
N GLU A 227 14.47 -10.83 -9.81
CA GLU A 227 15.03 -10.14 -8.65
C GLU A 227 16.36 -10.75 -8.22
N ALA A 228 16.47 -12.09 -8.20
CA ALA A 228 17.72 -12.78 -7.93
C ALA A 228 18.80 -12.44 -8.96
N HIS A 229 18.42 -12.41 -10.25
CA HIS A 229 19.32 -11.96 -11.31
C HIS A 229 19.74 -10.49 -11.12
N LEU A 230 18.80 -9.59 -10.80
CA LEU A 230 19.12 -8.19 -10.54
C LEU A 230 19.99 -8.01 -9.28
N ALA A 231 19.82 -8.83 -8.25
CA ALA A 231 20.64 -8.78 -7.04
C ALA A 231 22.10 -9.17 -7.32
N GLU A 232 22.32 -10.11 -8.24
CA GLU A 232 23.67 -10.56 -8.62
C GLU A 232 24.33 -9.62 -9.63
N PHE A 233 23.60 -9.24 -10.69
CA PHE A 233 24.17 -8.52 -11.84
C PHE A 233 23.86 -7.02 -11.84
N GLY A 234 22.98 -6.54 -10.96
CA GLY A 234 22.54 -5.15 -10.86
C GLY A 234 21.66 -4.65 -12.02
N THR A 235 21.55 -5.41 -13.12
CA THR A 235 20.76 -5.03 -14.28
C THR A 235 20.34 -6.25 -15.11
N ILE A 236 19.41 -6.04 -16.05
CA ILE A 236 19.01 -7.03 -17.05
C ILE A 236 18.79 -6.33 -18.39
N THR A 237 19.04 -7.02 -19.50
CA THR A 237 18.87 -6.48 -20.86
C THR A 237 17.90 -7.33 -21.69
N PRO A 238 16.98 -6.72 -22.47
CA PRO A 238 16.68 -5.27 -22.49
C PRO A 238 16.04 -4.80 -21.17
N LYS A 239 16.24 -3.53 -20.81
CA LYS A 239 15.66 -2.94 -19.59
C LYS A 239 14.15 -2.73 -19.77
N PRO A 240 13.26 -3.47 -19.09
CA PRO A 240 11.83 -3.31 -19.26
C PRO A 240 11.34 -2.04 -18.55
N PHE A 241 10.36 -1.35 -19.15
CA PHE A 241 9.65 -0.23 -18.50
C PHE A 241 8.69 -0.66 -17.39
N TYR A 242 8.39 -1.95 -17.34
CA TYR A 242 7.50 -2.56 -16.37
C TYR A 242 8.31 -3.09 -15.17
N TYR A 243 7.65 -3.15 -14.01
CA TYR A 243 8.05 -3.98 -12.86
C TYR A 243 9.17 -3.43 -11.98
N ILE A 244 10.08 -2.61 -12.55
CA ILE A 244 11.30 -2.19 -11.85
C ILE A 244 11.03 -1.50 -10.51
N GLY A 245 9.97 -0.71 -10.37
CA GLY A 245 9.65 -0.07 -9.10
C GLY A 245 9.34 -1.07 -7.97
N GLN A 246 8.74 -2.22 -8.27
CA GLN A 246 8.52 -3.28 -7.27
C GLN A 246 9.83 -4.01 -6.95
N TYR A 247 10.61 -4.38 -7.97
CA TYR A 247 11.93 -5.00 -7.79
C TYR A 247 12.86 -4.11 -6.97
N ALA A 248 12.81 -2.79 -7.17
CA ALA A 248 13.60 -1.83 -6.41
C ALA A 248 13.31 -1.91 -4.89
N LEU A 249 12.06 -2.13 -4.48
CA LEU A 249 11.72 -2.28 -3.06
C LEU A 249 12.15 -3.64 -2.50
N VAL A 250 12.07 -4.71 -3.30
CA VAL A 250 12.59 -6.03 -2.90
C VAL A 250 14.11 -5.99 -2.75
N LEU A 251 14.83 -5.43 -3.72
CA LEU A 251 16.28 -5.24 -3.66
C LEU A 251 16.71 -4.28 -2.54
N PHE A 252 15.89 -3.28 -2.23
CA PHE A 252 16.10 -2.42 -1.06
C PHE A 252 16.06 -3.21 0.25
N ALA A 253 15.05 -4.06 0.43
CA ALA A 253 14.96 -4.95 1.59
C ALA A 253 16.11 -5.98 1.61
N HIS A 254 16.47 -6.52 0.45
CA HIS A 254 17.51 -7.53 0.30
C HIS A 254 18.91 -6.99 0.57
N HIS A 255 19.40 -6.05 -0.24
CA HIS A 255 20.75 -5.50 -0.08
C HIS A 255 20.87 -4.56 1.12
N GLY A 256 19.81 -3.81 1.44
CA GLY A 256 19.84 -2.87 2.56
C GLY A 256 19.74 -3.60 3.89
N PHE A 257 18.84 -4.57 4.01
CA PHE A 257 18.46 -5.15 5.30
C PHE A 257 18.64 -6.65 5.37
N GLN A 258 19.36 -7.27 4.43
CA GLN A 258 19.69 -8.70 4.45
C GLN A 258 18.45 -9.61 4.51
N ILE A 259 17.30 -9.13 4.02
CA ILE A 259 16.08 -9.95 3.94
C ILE A 259 16.19 -10.82 2.68
N PRO A 260 16.02 -12.15 2.78
CA PRO A 260 16.00 -13.01 1.60
C PRO A 260 14.98 -12.53 0.56
N ILE A 261 15.34 -12.56 -0.72
CA ILE A 261 14.46 -12.13 -1.82
C ILE A 261 13.11 -12.84 -1.73
N ASP A 262 13.11 -14.14 -1.46
CA ASP A 262 11.88 -14.91 -1.31
C ASP A 262 10.94 -14.34 -0.23
N LEU A 263 11.46 -13.94 0.93
CA LEU A 263 10.65 -13.36 2.00
C LEU A 263 10.22 -11.94 1.67
N ALA A 264 11.16 -11.13 1.13
CA ALA A 264 10.90 -9.76 0.74
C ALA A 264 9.80 -9.70 -0.32
N ASP A 265 9.92 -10.43 -1.42
CA ASP A 265 8.90 -10.53 -2.47
C ASP A 265 7.58 -11.07 -1.90
N THR A 266 7.58 -12.27 -1.32
CA THR A 266 6.34 -12.95 -0.89
C THR A 266 5.47 -12.08 0.02
N PHE A 267 6.08 -11.30 0.91
CA PHE A 267 5.35 -10.53 1.91
C PHE A 267 5.29 -9.02 1.64
N LEU A 268 5.95 -8.48 0.61
CA LEU A 268 5.99 -7.03 0.34
C LEU A 268 4.58 -6.44 0.25
N VAL A 269 3.75 -6.91 -0.69
CA VAL A 269 2.41 -6.35 -0.90
C VAL A 269 1.45 -6.69 0.24
N PRO A 270 1.38 -7.94 0.76
CA PRO A 270 0.51 -8.24 1.91
C PRO A 270 0.81 -7.36 3.13
N ILE A 271 2.09 -7.17 3.48
CA ILE A 271 2.50 -6.34 4.63
C ILE A 271 2.18 -4.87 4.36
N LEU A 272 2.58 -4.32 3.20
CA LEU A 272 2.36 -2.91 2.90
C LEU A 272 0.87 -2.58 2.79
N THR A 273 0.06 -3.47 2.23
CA THR A 273 -1.40 -3.29 2.17
C THR A 273 -1.99 -3.32 3.58
N ALA A 274 -1.62 -4.30 4.39
CA ALA A 274 -2.09 -4.43 5.77
C ALA A 274 -1.76 -3.21 6.64
N LEU A 275 -0.58 -2.62 6.45
CA LEU A 275 -0.14 -1.42 7.17
C LEU A 275 -0.77 -0.15 6.60
N LEU A 276 -0.53 0.14 5.32
CA LEU A 276 -0.80 1.46 4.74
C LEU A 276 -2.29 1.68 4.44
N LEU A 277 -3.01 0.66 3.99
CA LEU A 277 -4.41 0.84 3.57
C LEU A 277 -5.34 1.23 4.71
N PRO A 278 -5.35 0.56 5.89
CA PRO A 278 -6.20 0.99 6.99
C PRO A 278 -5.88 2.42 7.46
N MET A 279 -4.61 2.81 7.44
CA MET A 279 -4.19 4.14 7.86
C MET A 279 -4.64 5.22 6.86
N ALA A 280 -4.45 4.99 5.56
CA ALA A 280 -4.91 5.91 4.52
C ALA A 280 -6.45 5.98 4.44
N TRP A 281 -7.14 4.86 4.68
CA TRP A 281 -8.59 4.82 4.74
C TRP A 281 -9.13 5.62 5.93
N TYR A 282 -8.58 5.38 7.13
CA TYR A 282 -8.94 6.14 8.32
C TYR A 282 -8.62 7.63 8.16
N PHE A 283 -7.50 7.97 7.52
CA PHE A 283 -7.15 9.35 7.17
C PHE A 283 -8.27 10.00 6.34
N ALA A 284 -8.58 9.44 5.17
CA ALA A 284 -9.65 9.93 4.30
C ALA A 284 -11.00 10.04 5.03
N ALA A 285 -11.41 8.98 5.73
CA ALA A 285 -12.69 8.91 6.43
C ALA A 285 -12.79 9.91 7.59
N ALA A 286 -11.68 10.20 8.30
CA ALA A 286 -11.66 11.17 9.37
C ALA A 286 -11.93 12.60 8.87
N HIS A 287 -11.47 12.93 7.66
CA HIS A 287 -11.76 14.23 7.01
C HIS A 287 -13.18 14.27 6.44
N ILE A 288 -13.65 13.19 5.80
CA ILE A 288 -15.03 13.12 5.26
C ILE A 288 -16.07 13.22 6.38
N THR A 289 -15.95 12.38 7.41
CA THR A 289 -17.00 12.23 8.41
C THR A 289 -16.92 13.25 9.54
N ARG A 290 -15.73 13.83 9.77
CA ARG A 290 -15.38 14.69 10.93
C ARG A 290 -15.64 14.08 12.30
N LYS A 291 -16.16 12.84 12.36
CA LYS A 291 -16.50 12.08 13.56
C LYS A 291 -15.60 10.85 13.60
N ARG A 292 -14.61 10.90 14.48
CA ARG A 292 -13.58 9.84 14.57
C ARG A 292 -14.14 8.45 14.84
N GLY A 293 -15.22 8.33 15.61
CA GLY A 293 -15.88 7.04 15.84
C GLY A 293 -16.48 6.45 14.55
N THR A 294 -17.17 7.29 13.78
CA THR A 294 -17.70 6.93 12.46
C THR A 294 -16.57 6.58 11.49
N ALA A 295 -15.47 7.35 11.46
CA ALA A 295 -14.30 7.05 10.65
C ALA A 295 -13.62 5.72 11.01
N MET A 296 -13.67 5.29 12.29
CA MET A 296 -13.20 3.96 12.66
C MET A 296 -14.15 2.87 12.14
N LEU A 297 -15.45 3.11 12.22
CA LEU A 297 -16.44 2.15 11.73
C LEU A 297 -16.30 1.91 10.22
N THR A 298 -15.98 2.94 9.43
CA THR A 298 -15.82 2.76 7.98
C THR A 298 -14.66 1.83 7.59
N LEU A 299 -13.72 1.50 8.50
CA LEU A 299 -12.65 0.54 8.23
C LEU A 299 -13.17 -0.88 7.94
N THR A 300 -14.39 -1.22 8.36
CA THR A 300 -15.03 -2.49 7.95
C THR A 300 -15.25 -2.52 6.43
N GLY A 301 -15.40 -1.35 5.79
CA GLY A 301 -15.56 -1.21 4.35
C GLY A 301 -14.34 -1.66 3.54
N ILE A 302 -13.15 -1.77 4.14
CA ILE A 302 -11.96 -2.31 3.45
C ILE A 302 -12.20 -3.76 3.01
N PHE A 303 -12.96 -4.53 3.78
CA PHE A 303 -13.29 -5.92 3.46
C PHE A 303 -14.37 -6.06 2.37
N LEU A 304 -14.88 -4.93 1.87
CA LEU A 304 -15.71 -4.84 0.66
C LEU A 304 -14.88 -4.50 -0.58
N LEU A 305 -13.55 -4.46 -0.49
CA LEU A 305 -12.69 -4.31 -1.65
C LEU A 305 -12.36 -5.69 -2.23
N PRO A 306 -12.04 -5.79 -3.54
CA PRO A 306 -11.53 -7.02 -4.14
C PRO A 306 -10.10 -7.29 -3.66
N LEU A 307 -9.97 -7.78 -2.42
CA LEU A 307 -8.68 -7.95 -1.73
C LEU A 307 -7.78 -9.03 -2.35
N SER A 308 -8.31 -9.88 -3.23
CA SER A 308 -7.55 -10.92 -3.95
C SER A 308 -6.40 -10.35 -4.76
N SER A 309 -6.48 -9.09 -5.21
CA SER A 309 -5.37 -8.44 -5.92
C SER A 309 -4.15 -8.15 -5.04
N PHE A 310 -4.24 -8.30 -3.72
CA PHE A 310 -3.16 -7.97 -2.77
C PHE A 310 -2.62 -9.16 -1.98
N ILE A 311 -3.06 -10.38 -2.29
CA ILE A 311 -2.62 -11.61 -1.59
C ILE A 311 -1.23 -12.07 -2.03
N VAL A 312 -0.78 -11.62 -3.21
CA VAL A 312 0.51 -11.97 -3.82
C VAL A 312 1.18 -10.68 -4.26
N THR A 313 2.50 -10.61 -4.06
CA THR A 313 3.29 -9.52 -4.62
C THR A 313 3.41 -9.68 -6.12
N THR A 314 2.81 -8.73 -6.82
CA THR A 314 3.07 -8.48 -8.23
C THR A 314 3.27 -6.98 -8.41
N PRO A 315 3.98 -6.54 -9.46
CA PRO A 315 4.08 -5.13 -9.79
C PRO A 315 2.72 -4.44 -9.94
N GLN A 316 1.75 -5.10 -10.58
CA GLN A 316 0.40 -4.55 -10.73
C GLN A 316 -0.29 -4.41 -9.37
N ALA A 317 -0.17 -5.39 -8.47
CA ALA A 317 -0.74 -5.31 -7.12
C ALA A 317 -0.16 -4.14 -6.32
N LEU A 318 1.17 -3.96 -6.37
CA LEU A 318 1.84 -2.84 -5.70
C LEU A 318 1.41 -1.49 -6.30
N ALA A 319 1.30 -1.38 -7.63
CA ALA A 319 0.86 -0.15 -8.28
C ALA A 319 -0.61 0.17 -8.00
N ASN A 320 -1.47 -0.85 -7.89
CA ASN A 320 -2.87 -0.70 -7.47
C ASN A 320 -2.94 -0.18 -6.04
N LEU A 321 -2.12 -0.72 -5.13
CA LEU A 321 -2.03 -0.21 -3.75
C LEU A 321 -1.61 1.27 -3.76
N TRP A 322 -0.54 1.62 -4.46
CA TRP A 322 -0.07 3.01 -4.55
C TRP A 322 -1.11 3.96 -5.13
N THR A 323 -1.86 3.52 -6.15
CA THR A 323 -2.98 4.29 -6.73
C THR A 323 -4.09 4.51 -5.71
N MET A 324 -4.46 3.47 -4.96
CA MET A 324 -5.48 3.57 -3.91
C MET A 324 -5.02 4.49 -2.77
N LEU A 325 -3.77 4.40 -2.35
CA LEU A 325 -3.18 5.31 -1.37
C LEU A 325 -3.19 6.76 -1.88
N LEU A 326 -2.87 6.99 -3.16
CA LEU A 326 -2.95 8.31 -3.80
C LEU A 326 -4.36 8.89 -3.76
N ILE A 327 -5.37 8.09 -4.09
CA ILE A 327 -6.78 8.51 -4.06
C ILE A 327 -7.23 8.82 -2.62
N LEU A 328 -6.88 7.98 -1.66
CA LEU A 328 -7.25 8.21 -0.25
C LEU A 328 -6.50 9.42 0.35
N ALA A 329 -5.22 9.58 0.01
CA ALA A 329 -4.40 10.71 0.44
C ALA A 329 -4.90 12.05 -0.11
N SER A 330 -5.53 12.07 -1.29
CA SER A 330 -6.01 13.31 -1.91
C SER A 330 -7.34 13.81 -1.32
N VAL A 331 -8.05 13.01 -0.50
CA VAL A 331 -9.35 13.38 0.05
C VAL A 331 -9.32 14.69 0.86
N PRO A 332 -8.44 14.88 1.86
CA PRO A 332 -8.36 16.16 2.57
C PRO A 332 -7.94 17.32 1.67
N TYR A 333 -7.11 17.06 0.65
CA TYR A 333 -6.88 18.06 -0.38
C TYR A 333 -8.24 18.42 -1.00
N LEU A 334 -8.99 17.47 -1.57
CA LEU A 334 -10.28 17.69 -2.22
C LEU A 334 -11.35 18.36 -1.34
N LEU A 335 -11.38 18.11 -0.03
CA LEU A 335 -12.41 18.65 0.86
C LEU A 335 -12.02 19.95 1.56
N GLU A 336 -10.82 20.04 2.12
CA GLU A 336 -10.49 21.05 3.13
C GLU A 336 -9.42 22.04 2.65
N LYS A 337 -8.91 21.88 1.41
CA LYS A 337 -7.76 22.63 0.87
C LYS A 337 -6.49 22.47 1.71
N GLU A 338 -6.41 21.39 2.47
CA GLU A 338 -5.31 21.10 3.38
C GLU A 338 -4.35 20.04 2.82
N HIS A 339 -3.40 19.65 3.66
CA HIS A 339 -2.37 18.65 3.41
C HIS A 339 -2.97 17.26 3.07
N PRO A 340 -2.25 16.38 2.35
CA PRO A 340 -0.90 16.56 1.80
C PRO A 340 -0.88 17.50 0.59
N ARG A 341 0.24 18.22 0.43
CA ARG A 341 0.44 19.14 -0.69
C ARG A 341 0.56 18.37 -2.01
N LEU A 342 0.20 19.02 -3.13
CA LEU A 342 0.29 18.44 -4.48
C LEU A 342 1.66 17.79 -4.79
N ARG A 343 2.77 18.33 -4.29
CA ARG A 343 4.10 17.73 -4.51
C ARG A 343 4.22 16.31 -3.95
N ILE A 344 3.56 16.02 -2.83
CA ILE A 344 3.54 14.68 -2.23
C ILE A 344 2.72 13.73 -3.11
N LEU A 345 1.55 14.19 -3.57
CA LEU A 345 0.69 13.42 -4.47
C LEU A 345 1.37 13.16 -5.82
N PHE A 346 2.19 14.10 -6.31
CA PHE A 346 3.01 13.93 -7.51
C PHE A 346 4.05 12.81 -7.33
N LEU A 347 4.78 12.81 -6.21
CA LEU A 347 5.77 11.77 -5.93
C LEU A 347 5.12 10.38 -5.91
N ALA A 348 3.94 10.27 -5.31
CA ALA A 348 3.18 9.03 -5.31
C ALA A 348 2.75 8.61 -6.72
N ALA A 349 2.21 9.52 -7.53
CA ALA A 349 1.82 9.24 -8.91
C ALA A 349 3.01 8.81 -9.79
N LEU A 350 4.17 9.47 -9.60
CA LEU A 350 5.41 9.11 -10.27
C LEU A 350 5.89 7.72 -9.82
N ALA A 351 5.86 7.43 -8.51
CA ALA A 351 6.21 6.10 -8.00
C ALA A 351 5.29 5.02 -8.59
N THR A 352 3.98 5.27 -8.69
CA THR A 352 3.05 4.33 -9.36
C THR A 352 3.44 4.06 -10.81
N LEU A 353 3.82 5.10 -11.56
CA LEU A 353 4.30 4.98 -12.95
C LEU A 353 5.55 4.11 -13.08
N LEU A 354 6.49 4.27 -12.15
CA LEU A 354 7.73 3.49 -12.12
C LEU A 354 7.53 2.04 -11.64
N ILE A 355 6.49 1.77 -10.83
CA ILE A 355 6.10 0.40 -10.50
C ILE A 355 5.47 -0.27 -11.73
N HIS A 356 4.43 0.35 -12.27
CA HIS A 356 3.66 -0.24 -13.37
C HIS A 356 2.92 0.81 -14.22
N PRO A 357 3.25 0.97 -15.51
CA PRO A 357 2.62 1.97 -16.38
C PRO A 357 1.09 1.87 -16.49
N ILE A 358 0.51 0.66 -16.47
CA ILE A 358 -0.96 0.48 -16.60
C ILE A 358 -1.72 1.19 -15.48
N ALA A 359 -1.22 1.15 -14.24
CA ALA A 359 -1.82 1.87 -13.12
C ALA A 359 -1.28 3.30 -13.00
N GLY A 360 0.00 3.49 -13.32
CA GLY A 360 0.67 4.77 -13.13
C GLY A 360 0.31 5.86 -14.12
N ILE A 361 0.01 5.52 -15.38
CA ILE A 361 -0.51 6.51 -16.34
C ILE A 361 -1.84 7.10 -15.84
N PRO A 362 -2.85 6.29 -15.47
CA PRO A 362 -4.05 6.80 -14.80
C PRO A 362 -3.76 7.58 -13.51
N ALA A 363 -2.84 7.14 -12.67
CA ALA A 363 -2.47 7.85 -11.44
C ALA A 363 -1.88 9.24 -11.71
N LEU A 364 -1.03 9.36 -12.74
CA LEU A 364 -0.45 10.64 -13.16
C LEU A 364 -1.50 11.57 -13.76
N LEU A 365 -2.43 11.04 -14.56
CA LEU A 365 -3.57 11.80 -15.07
C LEU A 365 -4.49 12.28 -13.96
N TYR A 366 -4.77 11.43 -12.98
CA TYR A 366 -5.51 11.80 -11.79
C TYR A 366 -4.81 12.93 -11.02
N PHE A 367 -3.49 12.84 -10.83
CA PHE A 367 -2.72 13.93 -10.25
C PHE A 367 -2.82 15.24 -11.06
N MET A 368 -2.64 15.18 -12.39
CA MET A 368 -2.75 16.36 -13.26
C MET A 368 -4.15 16.98 -13.21
N PHE A 369 -5.19 16.14 -13.10
CA PHE A 369 -6.55 16.58 -12.89
C PHE A 369 -6.72 17.33 -11.56
N LEU A 370 -6.15 16.83 -10.47
CA LEU A 370 -6.15 17.53 -9.17
C LEU A 370 -5.40 18.87 -9.26
N ALA A 371 -4.26 18.90 -9.95
CA ALA A 371 -3.44 20.09 -10.09
C ALA A 371 -4.08 21.20 -10.95
N THR A 372 -5.07 20.86 -11.77
CA THR A 372 -5.77 21.78 -12.69
C THR A 372 -7.12 22.24 -12.17
N ASP A 373 -7.48 21.95 -10.90
CA ASP A 373 -8.74 22.39 -10.30
C ASP A 373 -8.88 23.94 -10.32
N PRO A 374 -9.83 24.49 -11.11
CA PRO A 374 -10.01 25.93 -11.24
C PRO A 374 -10.30 26.64 -9.92
N SER A 375 -10.91 25.94 -8.96
CA SER A 375 -11.23 26.50 -7.63
C SER A 375 -10.00 26.71 -6.74
N ARG A 376 -8.82 26.27 -7.20
CA ARG A 376 -7.57 26.17 -6.44
C ARG A 376 -6.34 26.69 -7.18
N THR A 377 -6.37 26.69 -8.50
CA THR A 377 -5.34 27.28 -9.37
C THR A 377 -5.41 28.81 -9.39
N ASN A 378 -4.37 29.46 -9.93
CA ASN A 378 -4.28 30.92 -10.04
C ASN A 378 -5.57 31.51 -10.65
N PRO A 379 -6.29 32.39 -9.93
CA PRO A 379 -7.60 32.93 -10.34
C PRO A 379 -7.53 33.77 -11.62
N ARG A 380 -6.32 34.06 -12.12
CA ARG A 380 -6.09 34.77 -13.40
C ARG A 380 -6.29 33.90 -14.65
N THR A 381 -6.43 32.58 -14.52
CA THR A 381 -6.48 31.66 -15.69
C THR A 381 -7.60 30.58 -15.64
N PRO A 382 -8.83 30.88 -15.19
CA PRO A 382 -9.87 29.87 -15.00
C PRO A 382 -10.28 29.18 -16.30
N THR A 383 -10.35 29.92 -17.41
CA THR A 383 -10.70 29.38 -18.73
C THR A 383 -9.64 28.40 -19.22
N THR A 384 -8.36 28.74 -19.09
CA THR A 384 -7.24 27.87 -19.46
C THR A 384 -7.29 26.56 -18.67
N ASN A 385 -7.52 26.61 -17.36
CA ASN A 385 -7.58 25.41 -16.52
C ASN A 385 -8.78 24.53 -16.86
N ARG A 386 -9.93 25.12 -17.21
CA ARG A 386 -11.09 24.38 -17.71
C ARG A 386 -10.78 23.66 -19.02
N ILE A 387 -10.15 24.34 -19.98
CA ILE A 387 -9.75 23.74 -21.27
C ILE A 387 -8.76 22.60 -21.03
N VAL A 388 -7.69 22.84 -20.26
CA VAL A 388 -6.70 21.82 -19.91
C VAL A 388 -7.37 20.62 -19.26
N ARG A 389 -8.32 20.82 -18.34
CA ARG A 389 -9.04 19.74 -17.68
C ARG A 389 -9.91 18.93 -18.65
N ILE A 390 -10.61 19.57 -19.59
CA ILE A 390 -11.37 18.87 -20.64
C ILE A 390 -10.44 18.05 -21.53
N LEU A 391 -9.31 18.63 -21.94
CA LEU A 391 -8.29 17.94 -22.73
C LEU A 391 -7.69 16.75 -21.96
N LEU A 392 -7.43 16.91 -20.66
CA LEU A 392 -6.95 15.83 -19.80
C LEU A 392 -7.97 14.70 -19.68
N ILE A 393 -9.27 15.00 -19.53
CA ILE A 393 -10.34 13.98 -19.52
C ILE A 393 -10.38 13.25 -20.86
N ALA A 394 -10.40 13.99 -21.98
CA ALA A 394 -10.41 13.39 -23.32
C ALA A 394 -9.17 12.52 -23.56
N PHE A 395 -7.99 12.99 -23.14
CA PHE A 395 -6.74 12.26 -23.25
C PHE A 395 -6.72 11.01 -22.35
N ALA A 396 -7.28 11.09 -21.14
CA ALA A 396 -7.39 9.95 -20.23
C ALA A 396 -8.19 8.78 -20.82
N CYS A 397 -9.19 9.07 -21.67
CA CYS A 397 -9.98 8.04 -22.36
C CYS A 397 -9.16 7.25 -23.40
N VAL A 398 -8.06 7.81 -23.93
CA VAL A 398 -7.31 7.20 -25.04
C VAL A 398 -5.88 6.83 -24.70
N VAL A 399 -5.30 7.37 -23.63
CA VAL A 399 -3.85 7.23 -23.35
C VAL A 399 -3.42 5.78 -23.12
N LEU A 400 -4.25 4.95 -22.49
CA LEU A 400 -3.91 3.56 -22.21
C LEU A 400 -3.86 2.74 -23.51
N PRO A 401 -4.92 2.74 -24.36
CA PRO A 401 -4.83 2.17 -25.71
C PRO A 401 -3.63 2.68 -26.49
N LEU A 402 -3.38 3.99 -26.48
CA LEU A 402 -2.22 4.59 -27.16
C LEU A 402 -0.89 4.05 -26.62
N SER A 403 -0.77 3.83 -25.30
CA SER A 403 0.45 3.27 -24.71
C SER A 403 0.73 1.86 -25.20
N PHE A 404 -0.30 1.03 -25.39
CA PHE A 404 -0.14 -0.31 -25.99
C PHE A 404 0.22 -0.23 -27.46
N VAL A 405 -0.35 0.72 -28.20
CA VAL A 405 0.03 0.96 -29.60
C VAL A 405 1.51 1.32 -29.70
N VAL A 406 1.96 2.28 -28.89
CA VAL A 406 3.38 2.68 -28.83
C VAL A 406 4.26 1.49 -28.45
N ASN A 407 3.88 0.71 -27.44
CA ASN A 407 4.65 -0.46 -27.01
C ASN A 407 4.77 -1.51 -28.13
N SER A 408 3.69 -1.77 -28.87
CA SER A 408 3.69 -2.69 -30.02
C SER A 408 4.65 -2.20 -31.11
N LEU A 409 4.59 -0.90 -31.45
CA LEU A 409 5.45 -0.29 -32.46
C LEU A 409 6.94 -0.35 -32.06
N VAL A 410 7.25 -0.02 -30.81
CA VAL A 410 8.63 -0.07 -30.28
C VAL A 410 9.16 -1.50 -30.23
N SER A 411 8.29 -2.47 -29.92
CA SER A 411 8.66 -3.89 -29.82
C SER A 411 8.65 -4.62 -31.16
N GLY A 412 8.32 -3.94 -32.26
CA GLY A 412 8.16 -4.56 -33.58
C GLY A 412 7.03 -5.58 -33.66
N GLN A 413 6.06 -5.54 -32.74
CA GLN A 413 4.89 -6.42 -32.75
C GLN A 413 3.80 -5.85 -33.67
N SER A 414 3.07 -6.73 -34.35
CA SER A 414 1.95 -6.34 -35.21
C SER A 414 0.75 -5.85 -34.39
N LEU A 415 0.11 -4.79 -34.87
CA LEU A 415 -1.10 -4.23 -34.25
C LEU A 415 -2.34 -4.98 -34.74
N GLY A 416 -2.94 -5.79 -33.87
CA GLY A 416 -4.26 -6.38 -34.11
C GLY A 416 -5.38 -5.42 -33.74
N LEU A 417 -5.87 -4.61 -34.69
CA LEU A 417 -7.04 -3.76 -34.48
C LEU A 417 -8.33 -4.51 -34.83
N ASN A 418 -9.12 -4.85 -33.82
CA ASN A 418 -10.44 -5.43 -34.01
C ASN A 418 -11.51 -4.33 -34.05
N TRP A 419 -11.79 -3.79 -35.24
CA TRP A 419 -12.81 -2.76 -35.44
C TRP A 419 -14.22 -3.22 -35.06
N ALA A 420 -14.50 -4.53 -35.12
CA ALA A 420 -15.80 -5.07 -34.70
C ALA A 420 -16.05 -4.88 -33.20
N ALA A 421 -14.99 -4.76 -32.39
CA ALA A 421 -15.08 -4.48 -30.96
C ALA A 421 -15.54 -3.05 -30.64
N LEU A 422 -15.66 -2.15 -31.63
CA LEU A 422 -16.24 -0.81 -31.45
C LEU A 422 -17.77 -0.79 -31.64
N ASN A 423 -18.39 -1.93 -31.92
CA ASN A 423 -19.84 -2.01 -32.07
C ASN A 423 -20.53 -1.78 -30.71
N PRO A 424 -21.35 -0.72 -30.53
CA PRO A 424 -22.01 -0.42 -29.26
C PRO A 424 -22.85 -1.57 -28.69
N LEU A 425 -23.41 -2.43 -29.55
CA LEU A 425 -24.17 -3.62 -29.13
C LEU A 425 -23.28 -4.65 -28.42
N THR A 426 -22.00 -4.76 -28.83
CA THR A 426 -21.02 -5.61 -28.14
C THR A 426 -20.66 -5.06 -26.76
N TRP A 427 -20.70 -3.73 -26.57
CA TRP A 427 -20.46 -3.11 -25.28
C TRP A 427 -21.62 -3.33 -24.32
N VAL A 428 -22.87 -3.13 -24.79
CA VAL A 428 -24.05 -3.34 -23.96
C VAL A 428 -24.17 -4.81 -23.53
N SER A 429 -23.86 -5.75 -24.42
CA SER A 429 -23.85 -7.18 -24.08
C SER A 429 -22.67 -7.58 -23.18
N SER A 430 -21.52 -6.88 -23.24
CA SER A 430 -20.36 -7.15 -22.39
C SER A 430 -20.47 -6.56 -20.98
N LEU A 431 -21.34 -5.56 -20.76
CA LEU A 431 -21.61 -5.01 -19.42
C LEU A 431 -22.20 -6.04 -18.44
N ASN A 432 -22.64 -7.21 -18.94
CA ASN A 432 -23.14 -8.33 -18.15
C ASN A 432 -24.08 -7.89 -17.01
N LEU A 433 -25.04 -7.01 -17.35
CA LEU A 433 -26.03 -6.45 -16.41
C LEU A 433 -27.07 -7.48 -15.94
N ALA A 434 -26.87 -8.76 -16.27
CA ALA A 434 -27.70 -9.83 -15.78
C ALA A 434 -27.53 -9.95 -14.26
N VAL A 435 -28.54 -9.51 -13.51
CA VAL A 435 -28.70 -9.89 -12.11
C VAL A 435 -28.97 -11.38 -12.09
N PHE A 436 -27.89 -12.15 -11.90
CA PHE A 436 -27.95 -13.61 -11.99
C PHE A 436 -28.05 -14.19 -10.58
N PHE A 437 -29.18 -14.83 -10.30
CA PHE A 437 -29.32 -15.71 -9.14
C PHE A 437 -28.74 -17.07 -9.53
N GLU A 438 -27.46 -17.27 -9.26
CA GLU A 438 -26.86 -18.60 -9.36
C GLU A 438 -27.38 -19.43 -8.20
N ASN A 439 -28.31 -20.36 -8.46
CA ASN A 439 -28.83 -21.25 -7.43
C ASN A 439 -28.01 -22.55 -7.47
N ARG A 440 -26.91 -22.61 -6.70
CA ARG A 440 -26.14 -23.84 -6.48
C ARG A 440 -26.66 -24.59 -5.26
N PHE A 441 -27.93 -24.40 -4.90
CA PHE A 441 -28.62 -25.02 -3.78
C PHE A 441 -28.05 -24.67 -2.40
N SER A 442 -27.26 -23.58 -2.29
CA SER A 442 -26.86 -23.00 -1.00
C SER A 442 -27.10 -21.49 -1.01
N PRO A 443 -28.35 -21.04 -0.76
CA PRO A 443 -28.73 -19.64 -0.92
C PRO A 443 -27.85 -18.63 -0.16
N LEU A 444 -27.28 -19.05 0.97
CA LEU A 444 -26.40 -18.21 1.78
C LEU A 444 -25.00 -18.05 1.16
N LEU A 445 -24.44 -19.13 0.60
CA LEU A 445 -23.15 -19.09 -0.11
C LEU A 445 -23.30 -18.45 -1.50
N ASP A 446 -24.44 -18.66 -2.13
CA ASP A 446 -24.78 -18.09 -3.43
C ASP A 446 -24.87 -16.55 -3.38
N LEU A 447 -25.14 -15.99 -2.19
CA LEU A 447 -25.14 -14.54 -1.94
C LEU A 447 -23.75 -13.91 -2.13
N VAL A 448 -22.67 -14.66 -1.93
CA VAL A 448 -21.30 -14.20 -2.20
C VAL A 448 -21.09 -14.00 -3.70
N TYR A 449 -21.67 -14.86 -4.54
CA TYR A 449 -21.60 -14.72 -6.00
C TYR A 449 -22.47 -13.57 -6.52
N LEU A 450 -23.59 -13.27 -5.86
CA LEU A 450 -24.39 -12.07 -6.13
C LEU A 450 -23.57 -10.79 -5.90
N TYR A 451 -22.80 -10.74 -4.81
CA TYR A 451 -21.87 -9.63 -4.59
C TYR A 451 -20.77 -9.60 -5.67
N GLY A 452 -20.12 -10.72 -5.96
CA GLY A 452 -19.05 -10.77 -6.97
C GLY A 452 -19.48 -10.30 -8.36
N ARG A 453 -20.66 -10.70 -8.82
CA ARG A 453 -21.23 -10.27 -10.12
C ARG A 453 -21.87 -8.88 -10.05
N GLY A 454 -22.46 -8.52 -8.92
CA GLY A 454 -23.16 -7.25 -8.71
C GLY A 454 -22.28 -6.09 -8.24
N ALA A 455 -21.02 -6.34 -7.89
CA ALA A 455 -20.13 -5.33 -7.31
C ALA A 455 -20.00 -4.09 -8.21
N MET A 456 -19.89 -4.26 -9.52
CA MET A 456 -19.82 -3.14 -10.47
C MET A 456 -21.12 -2.31 -10.46
N LEU A 457 -22.28 -2.97 -10.42
CA LEU A 457 -23.57 -2.30 -10.37
C LEU A 457 -23.76 -1.55 -9.04
N ILE A 458 -23.35 -2.16 -7.92
CA ILE A 458 -23.35 -1.52 -6.60
C ILE A 458 -22.45 -0.29 -6.61
N LEU A 459 -21.24 -0.38 -7.17
CA LEU A 459 -20.33 0.76 -7.29
C LEU A 459 -20.90 1.87 -8.17
N ILE A 460 -21.53 1.54 -9.30
CA ILE A 460 -22.21 2.52 -10.16
C ILE A 460 -23.36 3.19 -9.39
N LEU A 461 -24.20 2.42 -8.70
CA LEU A 461 -25.30 2.97 -7.90
C LEU A 461 -24.77 3.91 -6.81
N ILE A 462 -23.75 3.50 -6.05
CA ILE A 462 -23.12 4.35 -5.04
C ILE A 462 -22.58 5.63 -5.68
N ALA A 463 -21.90 5.54 -6.82
CA ALA A 463 -21.35 6.70 -7.52
C ALA A 463 -22.46 7.67 -7.99
N VAL A 464 -23.57 7.14 -8.52
CA VAL A 464 -24.73 7.95 -8.96
C VAL A 464 -25.42 8.61 -7.78
N PHE A 465 -25.58 7.93 -6.64
CA PHE A 465 -26.23 8.50 -5.44
C PHE A 465 -25.32 9.42 -4.63
N ALA A 466 -23.99 9.33 -4.79
CA ALA A 466 -23.02 10.17 -4.11
C ALA A 466 -22.80 11.54 -4.80
N TRP A 467 -23.24 11.68 -6.05
CA TRP A 467 -23.27 12.92 -6.83
C TRP A 467 -24.69 13.49 -6.87
#